data_AF-A0A0E9ZGA8-F1
#
_entry.id   AF-A0A0E9ZGA8-F1
#
_cell.length_a   1.000
_cell.length_b   1.000
_cell.length_c   1.000
_cell.angle_alpha   90.00
_cell.angle_beta   90.00
_cell.angle_gamma   90.00
#
_symmetry.space_group_name_H-M   'P 1'
#
loop_
_entity.id
_entity.type
_entity.pdbx_description
1 polymer ?
#
loop_
_entity_poly.entity_id
_entity_poly.type
_entity_poly.pdbx_seq_one_letter_code
_entity_poly.pdbx_strand_id
1 'polypeptide(L)' 'MKNYLLIHRASNLIVDYFEAGKPDQPSDQYKLVPISDLVLDKYYAALARHKDGTCVDAGEFALVSPSFLDALKDA' A
#
# COMPACT_ATOMS: atom_id res chain seq x y z
N MET A 1 3.74 -12.74 -11.26
CA MET A 1 4.34 -11.71 -10.40
C MET A 1 3.23 -11.11 -9.54
N LYS A 2 3.54 -10.40 -8.45
CA LYS A 2 2.55 -9.82 -7.54
C LYS A 2 2.87 -8.35 -7.27
N ASN A 3 1.85 -7.55 -7.05
CA ASN A 3 1.99 -6.15 -6.66
C ASN A 3 2.09 -6.03 -5.14
N TYR A 4 2.85 -5.05 -4.70
CA TYR A 4 3.06 -4.77 -3.30
C TYR A 4 2.96 -3.27 -3.02
N LEU A 5 2.42 -2.94 -1.86
CA LEU A 5 2.54 -1.62 -1.25
C LEU A 5 3.51 -1.72 -0.07
N LEU A 6 4.43 -0.76 0.01
CA LEU A 6 5.33 -0.59 1.12
C LEU A 6 4.76 0.48 2.06
N ILE A 7 4.55 0.11 3.32
CA ILE A 7 3.97 1.00 4.32
C ILE A 7 5.00 1.28 5.40
N HIS A 8 5.24 2.54 5.70
CA HIS A 8 6.05 2.93 6.85
C HIS A 8 5.23 2.78 8.14
N ARG A 9 5.67 1.92 9.06
CA ARG A 9 4.86 1.50 10.23
C ARG A 9 4.55 2.65 11.18
N ALA A 10 5.52 3.53 11.43
CA ALA A 10 5.36 4.58 12.44
C ALA A 10 4.41 5.70 11.98
N SER A 11 4.41 6.02 10.69
CA SER A 11 3.54 7.07 10.14
C SER A 11 2.28 6.53 9.45
N ASN A 12 2.18 5.20 9.28
CA ASN A 12 1.10 4.53 8.56
C ASN A 12 0.92 4.98 7.10
N LEU A 13 1.97 5.56 6.51
CA LEU A 13 1.94 6.07 5.14
C LEU A 13 2.36 5.00 4.14
N ILE A 14 1.65 4.94 3.01
CA ILE A 14 2.08 4.17 1.85
C ILE A 14 3.21 4.96 1.18
N VAL A 15 4.43 4.44 1.27
CA VAL A 15 5.64 5.15 0.82
C VAL A 15 6.12 4.70 -0.56
N ASP A 16 5.74 3.50 -0.99
CA ASP A 16 6.15 2.97 -2.28
C ASP A 16 5.19 1.88 -2.80
N TYR A 17 5.26 1.60 -4.10
CA TYR A 17 4.59 0.48 -4.75
C TYR A 17 5.52 -0.18 -5.76
N PHE A 18 5.45 -1.50 -5.89
CA PHE A 18 6.25 -2.22 -6.88
C PHE A 18 5.71 -3.62 -7.19
N GLU A 19 6.15 -4.17 -8.31
CA GLU A 19 5.84 -5.54 -8.73
C GLU A 19 7.06 -6.44 -8.48
N ALA A 20 6.84 -7.60 -7.86
CA ALA A 20 7.90 -8.59 -7.64
C ALA A 20 7.36 -10.03 -7.68
N GLY A 21 8.19 -10.97 -8.14
CA GLY A 21 7.91 -12.40 -8.00
C GLY A 21 8.10 -12.90 -6.57
N LYS A 22 9.18 -12.47 -5.93
CA LYS A 22 9.54 -12.75 -4.54
C LYS A 22 10.20 -11.49 -3.98
N PRO A 23 9.47 -10.63 -3.24
CA PRO A 23 10.07 -9.44 -2.68
C PRO A 23 11.05 -9.81 -1.57
N ASP A 24 12.10 -9.02 -1.41
CA ASP A 24 12.94 -9.10 -0.23
C ASP A 24 12.14 -8.71 1.02
N GLN A 25 12.53 -9.26 2.17
CA GLN A 25 11.90 -8.89 3.42
C GLN A 25 12.23 -7.43 3.73
N PRO A 26 11.23 -6.58 4.01
CA PRO A 26 11.49 -5.18 4.32
C PRO A 26 12.17 -5.08 5.69
N SER A 27 12.85 -3.97 5.95
CA SER A 27 13.33 -3.69 7.31
C SER A 27 12.16 -3.53 8.29
N ASP A 28 12.44 -3.64 9.58
CA ASP A 28 11.41 -3.57 10.64
C ASP A 28 10.61 -2.24 10.65
N GLN A 29 11.12 -1.19 10.00
CA GLN A 29 10.44 0.10 9.88
C GLN A 29 9.28 0.06 8.88
N TYR A 30 9.27 -0.93 7.99
CA TYR A 30 8.29 -1.05 6.93
C TYR A 30 7.48 -2.35 7.02
N LYS A 31 6.35 -2.32 6.34
CA LYS A 31 5.46 -3.46 6.15
C LYS A 31 5.22 -3.61 4.66
N LEU A 32 5.34 -4.83 4.16
CA LEU A 32 5.04 -5.19 2.78
C LEU A 32 3.63 -5.79 2.72
N VAL A 33 2.75 -5.19 1.93
CA VAL A 33 1.38 -5.64 1.77
C VAL A 33 1.18 -6.12 0.34
N PRO A 34 0.98 -7.43 0.10
CA PRO A 34 0.63 -7.94 -1.22
C PRO A 34 -0.77 -7.47 -1.59
N ILE A 35 -0.94 -6.96 -2.81
CA ILE A 35 -2.21 -6.43 -3.29
C ILE A 35 -2.55 -6.97 -4.69
N SER A 36 -3.84 -6.91 -5.03
CA SER A 36 -4.33 -7.20 -6.38
C SER A 36 -4.26 -5.97 -7.29
N ASP A 37 -4.37 -6.17 -8.60
CA ASP A 37 -4.44 -5.07 -9.58
C ASP A 37 -5.59 -4.11 -9.28
N LEU A 38 -6.74 -4.64 -8.85
CA LEU A 38 -7.89 -3.83 -8.45
C LEU A 38 -7.58 -2.86 -7.30
N VAL A 39 -6.79 -3.30 -6.32
CA VAL A 39 -6.37 -2.45 -5.20
C VAL A 39 -5.33 -1.44 -5.67
N LEU A 40 -4.43 -1.82 -6.58
CA LEU A 40 -3.43 -0.93 -7.16
C LEU A 40 -4.10 0.22 -7.94
N ASP A 41 -5.11 -0.07 -8.76
CA ASP A 41 -5.88 0.94 -9.50
C ASP A 41 -6.57 1.94 -8.55
N LYS A 42 -7.15 1.44 -7.47
CA LYS A 42 -7.75 2.29 -6.43
C LYS A 42 -6.70 3.15 -5.72
N TYR A 43 -5.52 2.59 -5.47
CA TYR A 43 -4.42 3.32 -4.85
C TYR A 43 -3.97 4.46 -5.74
N TYR A 44 -3.81 4.25 -7.05
CA TYR A 44 -3.49 5.34 -7.98
C TYR A 44 -4.57 6.43 -8.01
N ALA A 45 -5.85 6.04 -7.98
CA ALA A 45 -6.95 7.00 -7.92
C ALA A 45 -6.94 7.82 -6.62
N ALA A 46 -6.55 7.21 -5.49
CA ALA A 46 -6.35 7.91 -4.22
C ALA A 46 -5.14 8.84 -4.30
N LEU A 47 -3.99 8.34 -4.74
CA LEU A 47 -2.75 9.11 -4.88
C LEU A 47 -2.91 10.32 -5.81
N ALA A 48 -3.69 10.22 -6.89
CA ALA A 48 -3.98 11.33 -7.79
C ALA A 48 -4.69 12.53 -7.11
N ARG A 49 -5.29 12.32 -5.93
CA ARG A 49 -5.89 13.38 -5.10
C ARG A 49 -4.83 14.09 -4.23
N HIS A 50 -3.69 13.46 -3.99
CA HIS A 50 -2.57 14.00 -3.20
C HIS A 50 -1.56 14.71 -4.11
N LYS A 51 -1.94 15.89 -4.61
CA LYS A 51 -1.16 16.65 -5.60
C LYS A 51 0.10 17.34 -5.07
N ASP A 52 0.23 17.42 -3.75
CA ASP A 52 1.31 18.16 -3.08
C ASP A 52 2.52 17.27 -2.74
N GLY A 53 2.59 16.05 -3.32
CA GLY A 53 3.61 15.06 -3.00
C GLY A 53 3.41 14.40 -1.64
N THR A 54 2.21 14.50 -1.06
CA THR A 54 1.86 13.81 0.18
C THR A 54 1.58 12.33 -0.09
N CYS A 55 2.01 11.46 0.82
CA CYS A 55 1.71 10.04 0.76
C CYS A 55 0.25 9.77 1.18
N VAL A 56 -0.33 8.70 0.68
CA VAL A 56 -1.65 8.24 1.10
C VAL A 56 -1.51 7.52 2.44
N ASP A 57 -2.35 7.87 3.41
CA ASP A 57 -2.44 7.13 4.66
C ASP A 57 -3.12 5.77 4.42
N ALA A 58 -2.49 4.70 4.91
CA ALA A 58 -2.98 3.33 4.70
C ALA A 58 -4.32 3.08 5.41
N GLY A 59 -4.56 3.71 6.56
CA GLY A 59 -5.81 3.64 7.28
C GLY A 59 -6.95 4.33 6.52
N GLU A 60 -6.71 5.54 6.02
CA GLU A 60 -7.68 6.25 5.17
C GLU A 60 -7.99 5.47 3.89
N PHE A 61 -6.95 4.90 3.26
CA PHE A 61 -7.14 4.06 2.08
C PHE A 61 -7.94 2.79 2.38
N ALA A 62 -7.73 2.18 3.54
CA ALA A 62 -8.48 0.99 3.97
C ALA A 62 -9.98 1.27 4.19
N LEU A 63 -10.35 2.50 4.60
CA LEU A 63 -11.75 2.89 4.73
C LEU A 63 -12.49 2.94 3.39
N VAL A 64 -11.80 3.29 2.30
CA VAL A 64 -12.39 3.40 0.96
C VAL A 64 -12.17 2.15 0.09
N SER A 65 -11.29 1.23 0.52
CA SER A 65 -10.98 -0.01 -0.18
C SER A 65 -11.04 -1.21 0.79
N PRO A 66 -12.21 -1.86 0.93
CA PRO A 66 -12.36 -3.05 1.79
C PRO A 66 -11.38 -4.17 1.44
N SER A 67 -11.11 -4.39 0.14
CA SER A 67 -10.14 -5.39 -0.32
C SER A 67 -8.71 -5.09 0.13
N PHE A 68 -8.36 -3.82 0.32
CA PHE A 68 -7.06 -3.45 0.88
C PHE A 68 -7.04 -3.65 2.41
N LEU A 69 -8.14 -3.36 3.11
CA LEU A 69 -8.26 -3.64 4.53
C LEU A 69 -8.06 -5.13 4.85
N ASP A 70 -8.57 -6.02 4.01
CA ASP A 70 -8.35 -7.46 4.18
C ASP A 70 -6.88 -7.82 3.92
N ALA A 71 -6.28 -7.29 2.85
CA ALA A 71 -4.84 -7.47 2.58
C ALA A 71 -3.95 -6.95 3.73
N LEU A 72 -4.35 -5.90 4.42
CA LEU A 72 -3.64 -5.36 5.58
C LEU A 72 -3.64 -6.30 6.79
N LYS A 73 -4.71 -7.08 6.99
CA LYS A 73 -4.82 -8.02 8.12
C LYS A 73 -3.97 -9.27 7.91
N ASP A 74 -3.80 -9.66 6.65
CA ASP A 74 -3.05 -10.86 6.26
C ASP A 74 -1.53 -10.61 6.08
N ALA A 75 -1.08 -9.36 6.27
CA ALA A 75 0.29 -8.90 6.04
C ALA A 75 1.07 -8.61 7.33
#